data_AF-A0A699V7Q7-F1
#
_entry.id   AF-A0A699V7Q7-F1
#
_cell.length_a   1.000
_cell.length_b   1.000
_cell.length_c   1.000
_cell.angle_alpha   90.00
_cell.angle_beta   90.00
_cell.angle_gamma   90.00
#
_symmetry.space_group_name_H-M   'P 1'
#
loop_
_entity.id
_entity.type
_entity.pdbx_description
1 polymer ?
#
loop_
_entity_poly.entity_id
_entity_poly.type
_entity_poly.pdbx_seq_one_letter_code
_entity_poly.pdbx_strand_id
1 'polypeptide(L)'
;NSYQKGRLTQVLNEFTKNYQNGKSRKRVLETAEGVWVAATAYTPEHLTVYAIDYCAYSVLQRTIVSTENEPITPAEFKLCTNHGHTGVSTRPRAQEADD
;
A
#
# COMPACT_ATOMS: atom_id res chain seq x y z
N ASN A 1 9.26 -4.92 -11.87
CA ASN A 1 8.40 -4.77 -10.68
C ASN A 1 6.92 -4.47 -10.99
N SER A 2 6.57 -3.89 -12.16
CA SER A 2 5.18 -3.58 -12.53
C SER A 2 4.21 -4.79 -12.51
N TYR A 3 4.67 -5.96 -12.97
CA TYR A 3 3.86 -7.19 -12.97
C TYR A 3 3.45 -7.65 -11.56
N GLN A 4 4.39 -7.64 -10.60
CA GLN A 4 4.11 -8.03 -9.21
C GLN A 4 3.17 -7.03 -8.53
N LYS A 5 3.37 -5.72 -8.77
CA LYS A 5 2.44 -4.66 -8.34
C LYS A 5 1.03 -4.89 -8.91
N GLY A 6 0.92 -5.22 -10.19
CA GLY A 6 -0.35 -5.50 -10.86
C GLY A 6 -1.11 -6.66 -10.22
N ARG A 7 -0.43 -7.79 -9.99
CA ARG A 7 -1.02 -8.95 -9.31
C ARG A 7 -1.46 -8.63 -7.88
N LEU A 8 -0.62 -7.95 -7.10
CA LEU A 8 -0.95 -7.53 -5.75
C LEU A 8 -2.18 -6.60 -5.73
N THR A 9 -2.22 -5.62 -6.64
CA THR A 9 -3.35 -4.70 -6.79
C THR A 9 -4.64 -5.43 -7.13
N GLN A 10 -4.58 -6.44 -8.00
CA GLN A 10 -5.74 -7.25 -8.37
C GLN A 10 -6.29 -8.02 -7.17
N VAL A 11 -5.43 -8.68 -6.40
CA VAL A 11 -5.80 -9.42 -5.18
C VAL A 11 -6.44 -8.47 -4.15
N LEU A 12 -5.84 -7.30 -3.92
CA LEU A 12 -6.38 -6.29 -3.01
C LEU A 12 -7.74 -5.73 -3.48
N ASN A 13 -7.91 -5.55 -4.79
CA ASN A 13 -9.17 -5.09 -5.38
C ASN A 13 -10.28 -6.13 -5.26
N GLU A 14 -9.98 -7.41 -5.52
CA GLU A 14 -10.92 -8.51 -5.35
C GLU A 14 -11.40 -8.58 -3.89
N PHE A 15 -10.49 -8.42 -2.94
CA PHE A 15 -10.87 -8.34 -1.52
C PHE A 15 -11.77 -7.16 -1.20
N THR A 16 -11.64 -6.06 -1.92
CA THR A 16 -12.49 -4.90 -1.66
C THR A 16 -13.86 -5.01 -2.33
N LYS A 17 -14.03 -5.86 -3.36
CA LYS A 17 -15.36 -6.12 -3.92
C LYS A 17 -16.30 -6.80 -2.91
N ASN A 18 -15.75 -7.54 -1.96
CA ASN A 18 -16.49 -8.17 -0.87
C ASN A 18 -16.72 -7.22 0.33
N TYR A 19 -16.49 -5.91 0.16
CA TYR A 19 -16.69 -4.90 1.19
C TYR A 19 -18.18 -4.66 1.42
N GLN A 20 -18.73 -5.29 2.45
CA GLN A 20 -20.06 -5.02 2.98
C GLN A 20 -19.89 -4.30 4.33
N ASN A 21 -20.32 -3.04 4.40
CA ASN A 21 -20.51 -2.24 5.62
C ASN A 21 -19.32 -2.10 6.60
N GLY A 22 -18.62 -0.97 6.50
CA GLY A 22 -18.36 -0.13 7.68
C GLY A 22 -17.03 -0.24 8.42
N LYS A 23 -16.23 -1.30 8.30
CA LYS A 23 -14.80 -1.36 8.70
C LYS A 23 -14.27 -2.78 8.52
N SER A 24 -13.54 -3.05 7.44
CA SER A 24 -12.81 -4.31 7.28
C SER A 24 -11.30 -4.07 7.29
N ARG A 25 -10.64 -4.49 8.37
CA ARG A 25 -9.18 -4.68 8.37
C ARG A 25 -8.91 -6.08 7.86
N LYS A 26 -8.34 -6.21 6.67
CA LYS A 26 -7.90 -7.50 6.14
C LYS A 26 -6.38 -7.62 6.23
N ARG A 27 -5.92 -8.74 6.79
CA ARG A 27 -4.49 -9.09 6.82
C ARG A 27 -4.22 -10.08 5.69
N VAL A 28 -3.20 -9.80 4.90
CA VAL A 28 -2.65 -10.74 3.91
C VAL A 28 -1.27 -11.14 4.43
N LEU A 29 -1.01 -12.45 4.53
CA LEU A 29 0.32 -12.94 4.87
C LEU A 29 1.09 -13.14 3.57
N GLU A 30 2.18 -12.40 3.39
CA GLU A 30 3.02 -12.51 2.20
C GLU A 30 4.45 -12.88 2.56
N THR A 31 5.20 -13.35 1.57
CA THR A 31 6.65 -13.54 1.68
C THR A 31 7.35 -12.19 1.86
N ALA A 32 8.62 -12.19 2.29
CA ALA A 32 9.41 -10.96 2.41
C ALA A 32 9.45 -10.16 1.09
N GLU A 33 9.47 -10.85 -0.05
CA GLU A 33 9.38 -10.21 -1.38
C GLU A 33 8.04 -9.49 -1.57
N GLY A 34 6.92 -10.08 -1.15
CA GLY A 34 5.61 -9.45 -1.21
C GLY A 34 5.53 -8.16 -0.38
N VAL A 35 6.11 -8.18 0.84
CA VAL A 35 6.23 -6.98 1.68
C VAL A 35 7.04 -5.89 0.99
N TRP A 36 8.15 -6.24 0.33
CA TRP A 36 8.98 -5.30 -0.43
C TRP A 36 8.25 -4.70 -1.63
N VAL A 37 7.58 -5.55 -2.43
CA VAL A 37 6.78 -5.11 -3.57
C VAL A 37 5.68 -4.17 -3.09
N ALA A 38 4.93 -4.54 -2.05
CA ALA A 38 3.87 -3.70 -1.48
C ALA A 38 4.41 -2.35 -0.99
N ALA A 39 5.50 -2.36 -0.22
CA ALA A 39 6.10 -1.15 0.30
C ALA A 39 6.54 -0.23 -0.85
N THR A 40 7.35 -0.73 -1.79
CA THR A 40 7.87 0.09 -2.91
C THR A 40 6.79 0.55 -3.88
N ALA A 41 5.75 -0.25 -4.12
CA ALA A 41 4.69 0.06 -5.07
C ALA A 41 3.72 1.15 -4.62
N TYR A 42 3.50 1.27 -3.31
CA TYR A 42 2.50 2.16 -2.71
C TYR A 42 3.12 3.23 -1.79
N THR A 43 4.46 3.34 -1.76
CA THR A 43 5.14 4.43 -1.09
C THR A 43 4.82 5.76 -1.77
N PRO A 44 4.51 6.83 -1.02
CA PRO A 44 4.31 8.16 -1.59
C PRO A 44 5.51 8.63 -2.41
N GLU A 45 5.29 9.39 -3.48
CA GLU A 45 6.34 9.77 -4.44
C GLU A 45 7.53 10.55 -3.84
N HIS A 46 7.29 11.27 -2.75
CA HIS A 46 8.30 12.03 -2.00
C HIS A 46 9.16 11.15 -1.07
N LEU A 47 8.88 9.84 -0.99
CA LEU A 47 9.60 8.88 -0.17
C LEU A 47 10.16 7.74 -1.02
N THR A 48 11.26 7.17 -0.52
CA THR A 48 11.86 5.96 -1.10
C THR A 48 12.07 4.94 0.01
N VAL A 49 11.62 3.71 -0.20
CA VAL A 49 11.94 2.56 0.67
C VAL A 49 13.38 2.15 0.40
N TYR A 50 14.18 2.01 1.46
CA TYR A 50 15.59 1.62 1.32
C TYR A 50 15.98 0.39 2.13
N ALA A 51 15.19 0.00 3.12
CA ALA A 51 15.40 -1.22 3.90
C ALA A 51 14.08 -1.78 4.42
N ILE A 52 14.04 -3.10 4.61
CA ILE A 52 12.95 -3.83 5.24
C ILE A 52 13.56 -4.81 6.23
N ASP A 53 13.13 -4.71 7.48
CA ASP A 53 13.61 -5.55 8.58
C ASP A 53 13.00 -6.96 8.52
N TYR A 54 13.63 -7.88 9.26
CA TYR A 54 13.05 -9.19 9.50
C TYR A 54 11.70 -9.06 10.23
N CYS A 55 10.69 -9.82 9.79
CA CYS A 55 9.30 -9.73 10.28
C CYS A 55 8.61 -8.37 10.08
N ALA A 56 9.06 -7.55 9.13
CA ALA A 56 8.36 -6.34 8.74
C ALA A 56 6.97 -6.63 8.15
N TYR A 57 6.08 -5.65 8.25
CA TYR A 57 4.74 -5.70 7.67
C TYR A 57 4.37 -4.34 7.08
N SER A 58 3.73 -4.35 5.92
CA SER A 58 3.23 -3.13 5.27
C SER A 58 1.75 -2.94 5.57
N VAL A 59 1.36 -1.72 5.96
CA VAL A 59 -0.06 -1.36 6.13
C VAL A 59 -0.46 -0.53 4.92
N LEU A 60 -1.39 -1.04 4.11
CA LEU A 60 -1.97 -0.32 2.99
C LEU A 60 -3.36 0.17 3.36
N GLN A 61 -3.62 1.45 3.14
CA GLN A 61 -4.93 2.05 3.37
C GLN A 61 -5.42 2.71 2.09
N ARG A 62 -6.72 2.64 1.87
CA ARG A 62 -7.41 3.43 0.84
C ARG A 62 -8.72 3.96 1.36
N THR A 63 -9.17 5.06 0.79
CA THR A 63 -10.51 5.58 1.03
C THR A 63 -11.47 4.90 0.06
N ILE A 64 -12.59 4.40 0.61
CA ILE A 64 -13.70 3.87 -0.18
C ILE A 64 -14.83 4.88 -0.02
N VAL A 65 -15.16 5.58 -1.11
CA VAL A 65 -16.32 6.48 -1.15
C VAL A 65 -17.48 5.67 -1.71
N SER A 66 -18.56 5.61 -0.95
CA SER A 66 -19.83 5.03 -1.36
C SER A 66 -20.91 6.06 -1.05
N THR A 67 -21.47 6.67 -2.07
CA THR A 67 -22.71 7.47 -1.98
C THR A 67 -23.86 6.54 -2.34
N GLU A 68 -25.05 6.73 -1.74
CA GLU A 68 -26.19 5.80 -1.88
C GLU A 68 -26.63 5.57 -3.35
N ASN A 69 -26.19 6.43 -4.27
CA ASN A 69 -26.56 6.40 -5.69
C ASN A 69 -25.37 6.26 -6.66
N GLU A 70 -24.12 6.08 -6.21
CA GLU A 70 -22.99 5.90 -7.13
C GLU A 70 -22.23 4.58 -6.89
N PRO A 71 -21.64 4.00 -7.96
CA PRO A 71 -20.77 2.86 -7.82
C PRO A 71 -19.60 3.17 -6.89
N ILE A 72 -19.29 2.21 -6.02
CA ILE A 72 -18.13 2.28 -5.12
C ILE A 72 -16.88 2.53 -5.97
N THR A 73 -16.31 3.73 -5.82
CA THR A 73 -15.10 4.13 -6.54
C THR A 73 -13.97 4.20 -5.52
N PRO A 74 -13.15 3.14 -5.42
CA PRO A 74 -12.06 3.15 -4.45
C PRO A 74 -10.90 4.01 -4.93
N ALA A 75 -10.35 4.80 -4.01
CA ALA A 75 -9.08 5.49 -4.24
C ALA A 75 -7.91 4.48 -4.33
N GLU A 76 -6.76 4.95 -4.80
CA GLU A 76 -5.54 4.16 -4.78
C GLU A 76 -5.10 3.81 -3.35
N PHE A 77 -4.46 2.64 -3.21
CA PHE A 77 -3.82 2.27 -1.96
C PHE A 77 -2.60 3.15 -1.70
N LYS A 78 -2.45 3.57 -0.45
CA LYS A 78 -1.27 4.28 0.05
C LYS A 78 -0.65 3.49 1.19
N LEU A 79 0.69 3.45 1.21
CA LEU A 79 1.44 2.91 2.33
C LEU A 79 1.29 3.83 3.54
N CYS A 80 0.80 3.27 4.65
CA CYS A 80 0.81 3.94 5.95
C CYS A 80 2.20 3.78 6.58
N THR A 81 3.00 4.84 6.51
CA THR A 81 4.30 4.90 7.18
C THR A 81 4.10 5.27 8.65
N ASN A 82 3.79 4.30 9.51
CA ASN A 82 3.86 4.50 10.96
C ASN A 82 5.33 4.50 11.37
N HIS A 83 5.94 5.70 11.43
CA HIS A 83 7.29 6.03 11.88
C HIS A 83 8.06 4.93 12.66
N GLY A 84 8.59 3.91 11.96
CA GLY A 84 9.45 2.87 12.53
C GLY A 84 8.76 1.63 13.14
N HIS A 85 7.42 1.55 13.16
CA HIS A 85 6.72 0.42 13.82
C HIS A 85 6.43 -0.76 12.89
N THR A 86 6.66 -0.58 11.59
CA THR A 86 6.37 -1.56 10.53
C THR A 86 7.60 -2.37 10.11
N GLY A 87 8.81 -1.98 10.53
CA GLY A 87 10.06 -2.51 9.98
C GLY A 87 10.33 -2.10 8.53
N VAL A 88 9.55 -1.16 7.98
CA VAL A 88 9.76 -0.60 6.63
C VAL A 88 10.42 0.76 6.78
N SER A 89 11.66 0.87 6.31
CA SER A 89 12.45 2.08 6.40
C SER A 89 12.33 2.91 5.11
N THR A 90 11.83 4.14 5.26
CA THR A 90 11.71 5.13 4.19
C THR A 90 12.59 6.34 4.46
N ARG A 91 13.03 6.99 3.39
CA ARG A 91 13.73 8.27 3.44
C ARG A 91 13.10 9.24 2.43
N PRO A 92 13.20 10.56 2.63
CA PRO A 92 12.86 11.52 1.59
C PRO A 92 13.58 11.17 0.30
N ARG A 93 12.85 11.16 -0.80
CA ARG A 93 13.46 11.11 -2.11
C ARG A 93 14.23 12.43 -2.29
N ALA A 94 15.51 12.34 -2.66
CA ALA A 94 16.24 13.54 -3.03
C ALA A 94 15.46 14.23 -4.16
N GLN A 95 15.03 15.46 -3.94
CA GLN A 95 14.64 16.32 -5.06
C GLN A 95 15.92 16.57 -5.84
N GLU A 96 15.96 16.08 -7.07
CA GLU A 96 16.89 16.62 -8.05
C GLU A 96 16.54 18.11 -8.13
N ALA A 97 17.42 18.96 -7.60
CA ALA A 97 17.38 20.37 -7.89
C ALA A 97 17.70 20.47 -9.39
N ASP A 98 16.67 20.78 -10.20
CA ASP A 98 16.89 21.29 -11.55
C ASP A 98 17.69 22.59 -11.39
N ASP A 99 18.97 22.55 -11.75
CA ASP A 99 19.85 23.72 -11.99
C ASP A 99 19.67 24.21 -13.43
#